data_AF-A0A3D0X727-F1
#
_entry.id   AF-A0A3D0X727-F1
#
_cell.length_a   1.000
_cell.length_b   1.000
_cell.length_c   1.000
_cell.angle_alpha   90.00
_cell.angle_beta   90.00
_cell.angle_gamma   90.00
#
_symmetry.space_group_name_H-M   'P 1'
#
loop_
_entity.id
_entity.type
_entity.pdbx_description
1 polymer ?
#
loop_
_entity_poly.entity_id
_entity_poly.type
_entity_poly.pdbx_seq_one_letter_code
_entity_poly.pdbx_strand_id
1 'polypeptide(L)'
;MSNQTKGNLVDISSNTQVLNLYKKRGRIKRIVCIVLSVIFLLSGSGFVYYYSVLNSMNYVDISNDNDNTGSTLPSSSDVFGNGTSSNDLLQNSKVLNVMLFGEDNNHGDKYGRTDTMIMLSIDNIHKKIKLTSFQRDTYVYIPGNGYDKINASYTLGGAKLSIQTIEANFGIKIDRYAVVDFESFIKIIDTLGGIDMEVTQD
;
A
#
# COMPACT_ATOMS: atom_id res chain seq x y z
N MET A 1 -90.17 48.80 -2.82
CA MET A 1 -89.90 48.14 -1.52
C MET A 1 -89.02 46.93 -1.76
N SER A 2 -87.97 46.78 -0.94
CA SER A 2 -86.93 45.71 -0.81
C SER A 2 -87.09 44.40 -1.61
N ASN A 3 -86.11 43.96 -2.41
CA ASN A 3 -84.81 43.35 -2.05
C ASN A 3 -84.93 41.89 -1.56
N GLN A 4 -84.25 40.96 -2.24
CA GLN A 4 -83.18 40.10 -1.68
C GLN A 4 -82.80 38.96 -2.66
N THR A 5 -81.55 39.04 -3.10
CA THR A 5 -80.69 38.04 -3.75
C THR A 5 -80.61 36.71 -3.01
N LYS A 6 -80.60 35.59 -3.74
CA LYS A 6 -79.98 34.34 -3.30
C LYS A 6 -79.11 33.77 -4.42
N GLY A 7 -77.81 33.68 -4.13
CA GLY A 7 -76.77 33.24 -5.05
C GLY A 7 -76.80 31.75 -5.34
N ASN A 8 -76.50 31.41 -6.58
CA ASN A 8 -76.11 30.07 -6.99
C ASN A 8 -74.63 29.85 -6.63
N LEU A 9 -74.38 29.09 -5.58
CA LEU A 9 -73.09 28.46 -5.30
C LEU A 9 -73.11 27.09 -5.97
N VAL A 10 -72.33 26.93 -7.04
CA VAL A 10 -72.01 25.61 -7.58
C VAL A 10 -70.89 25.03 -6.72
N ASP A 11 -71.17 23.91 -6.08
CA ASP A 11 -70.23 23.19 -5.21
C ASP A 11 -69.16 22.47 -6.05
N ILE A 12 -67.91 22.88 -5.89
CA ILE A 12 -66.74 22.40 -6.66
C ILE A 12 -66.08 21.20 -5.95
N SER A 13 -66.66 20.68 -4.87
CA SER A 13 -66.02 19.67 -4.02
C SER A 13 -65.94 18.25 -4.60
N SER A 14 -66.54 17.97 -5.76
CA SER A 14 -66.62 16.60 -6.31
C SER A 14 -65.66 16.29 -7.47
N ASN A 15 -64.68 17.15 -7.76
CA ASN A 15 -63.70 16.85 -8.81
C ASN A 15 -62.60 15.88 -8.33
N THR A 16 -62.84 14.58 -8.53
CA THR A 16 -61.95 13.49 -8.13
C THR A 16 -60.63 13.43 -8.94
N GLN A 17 -60.44 14.29 -9.94
CA GLN A 17 -59.26 14.26 -10.81
C GLN A 17 -58.05 15.06 -10.28
N VAL A 18 -58.19 15.84 -9.20
CA VAL A 18 -57.10 16.72 -8.70
C VAL A 18 -56.26 16.14 -7.55
N LEU A 19 -56.62 14.99 -6.96
CA LEU A 19 -55.94 14.46 -5.77
C LEU A 19 -54.79 13.46 -6.05
N ASN A 20 -54.48 13.15 -7.31
CA ASN A 20 -53.46 12.16 -7.67
C ASN A 20 -52.06 12.74 -7.98
N LEU A 21 -51.87 14.07 -7.94
CA LEU A 21 -50.58 14.69 -8.27
C LEU A 21 -49.72 15.06 -7.05
N TYR A 22 -50.23 14.94 -5.82
CA TYR A 22 -49.49 15.37 -4.62
C TYR A 22 -48.94 14.23 -3.74
N LYS A 23 -49.38 12.97 -3.95
CA LYS A 23 -48.97 11.83 -3.08
C LYS A 23 -47.78 11.01 -3.60
N LYS A 24 -47.25 11.33 -4.80
CA LYS A 24 -46.17 10.57 -5.47
C LYS A 24 -44.76 10.99 -5.04
N ARG A 25 -44.57 12.24 -4.61
CA ARG A 25 -43.26 12.79 -4.17
C ARG A 25 -42.72 12.17 -2.88
N GLY A 26 -43.58 11.77 -1.94
CA GLY A 26 -43.16 11.13 -0.68
C GLY A 26 -42.61 9.71 -0.87
N ARG A 27 -43.21 8.94 -1.79
CA ARG A 27 -42.74 7.56 -2.10
C ARG A 27 -41.40 7.57 -2.85
N ILE A 28 -41.21 8.54 -3.76
CA ILE A 28 -39.94 8.71 -4.48
C ILE A 28 -38.82 9.11 -3.52
N LYS A 29 -39.05 10.05 -2.59
CA LYS A 29 -38.06 10.38 -1.55
C LYS A 29 -37.67 9.16 -0.71
N ARG A 30 -38.64 8.30 -0.37
CA ARG A 30 -38.39 7.07 0.40
C ARG A 30 -37.54 6.07 -0.39
N ILE A 31 -37.83 5.88 -1.68
CA ILE A 31 -37.07 4.97 -2.56
C ILE A 31 -35.65 5.51 -2.77
N VAL A 32 -35.48 6.82 -3.00
CA VAL A 32 -34.16 7.45 -3.17
C VAL A 32 -33.30 7.31 -1.92
N CYS A 33 -33.87 7.51 -0.72
CA CYS A 33 -33.13 7.30 0.54
C CYS A 33 -32.69 5.85 0.74
N ILE A 34 -33.51 4.87 0.37
CA ILE A 34 -33.15 3.44 0.47
C ILE A 34 -32.01 3.12 -0.51
N VAL A 35 -32.11 3.58 -1.75
CA VAL A 35 -31.07 3.34 -2.76
C VAL A 35 -29.73 4.00 -2.36
N LEU A 36 -29.76 5.24 -1.87
CA LEU A 36 -28.56 5.91 -1.35
C LEU A 36 -27.95 5.16 -0.15
N SER A 37 -28.78 4.64 0.77
CA SER A 37 -28.30 3.84 1.90
C SER A 37 -27.62 2.55 1.45
N VAL A 38 -28.14 1.88 0.42
CA VAL A 38 -27.54 0.66 -0.11
C VAL A 38 -26.22 0.95 -0.81
N ILE A 39 -26.15 2.04 -1.59
CA ILE A 39 -24.90 2.49 -2.22
C ILE A 39 -23.85 2.84 -1.15
N PHE A 40 -24.26 3.52 -0.07
CA PHE A 40 -23.36 3.88 1.03
C PHE A 40 -22.84 2.66 1.79
N LEU A 41 -23.68 1.64 1.97
CA LEU A 41 -23.29 0.36 2.59
C LEU A 41 -22.32 -0.43 1.69
N LEU A 42 -22.54 -0.44 0.38
CA LEU A 42 -21.64 -1.07 -0.59
C LEU A 42 -20.30 -0.33 -0.71
N SER A 43 -20.31 1.00 -0.72
CA SER A 43 -19.06 1.79 -0.71
C SER A 43 -18.32 1.67 0.62
N GLY A 44 -19.05 1.61 1.73
CA GLY A 44 -18.48 1.45 3.07
C GLY A 44 -17.81 0.10 3.26
N SER A 45 -18.44 -0.99 2.82
CA SER A 45 -17.82 -2.32 2.88
C SER A 45 -16.61 -2.44 1.96
N GLY A 46 -16.68 -1.87 0.75
CA GLY A 46 -15.53 -1.79 -0.16
C GLY A 46 -14.37 -0.97 0.41
N PHE A 47 -14.66 0.15 1.05
CA PHE A 47 -13.66 0.99 1.72
C PHE A 47 -13.03 0.28 2.92
N VAL A 48 -13.81 -0.44 3.74
CA VAL A 48 -13.29 -1.25 4.86
C VAL A 48 -12.43 -2.40 4.37
N TYR A 49 -12.83 -3.08 3.30
CA TYR A 49 -12.02 -4.15 2.70
C TYR A 49 -10.70 -3.61 2.14
N TYR A 50 -10.76 -2.49 1.39
CA TYR A 50 -9.56 -1.81 0.89
C TYR A 50 -8.63 -1.35 2.01
N TYR A 51 -9.17 -0.76 3.09
CA TYR A 51 -8.40 -0.38 4.27
C TYR A 51 -7.82 -1.60 5.00
N SER A 52 -8.57 -2.70 5.13
CA SER A 52 -8.09 -3.91 5.78
C SER A 52 -6.93 -4.54 5.03
N VAL A 53 -6.97 -4.55 3.68
CA VAL A 53 -5.87 -5.06 2.85
C VAL A 53 -4.63 -4.17 2.95
N LEU A 54 -4.79 -2.85 3.01
CA LEU A 54 -3.66 -1.94 3.24
C LEU A 54 -3.05 -2.08 4.65
N ASN A 55 -3.87 -2.38 5.65
CA ASN A 55 -3.41 -2.55 7.04
C ASN A 55 -2.76 -3.91 7.31
N SER A 56 -2.84 -4.86 6.36
CA SER A 56 -2.09 -6.13 6.40
C SER A 56 -0.65 -6.01 5.90
N MET A 57 -0.23 -4.84 5.40
CA MET A 57 1.18 -4.56 5.14
C MET A 57 1.86 -4.20 6.47
N ASN A 58 2.68 -5.12 7.00
CA ASN A 58 3.52 -4.88 8.18
C ASN A 58 4.51 -3.74 7.91
N TYR A 59 4.10 -2.51 8.22
CA TYR A 59 5.00 -1.38 8.30
C TYR A 59 5.86 -1.53 9.56
N VAL A 60 7.02 -2.19 9.42
CA VAL A 60 8.11 -2.04 10.37
C VAL A 60 8.75 -0.69 10.12
N ASP A 61 8.41 0.31 10.94
CA ASP A 61 9.12 1.58 10.95
C ASP A 61 10.59 1.35 11.28
N ILE A 62 11.48 1.72 10.35
CA ILE A 62 12.94 1.75 10.55
C ILE A 62 13.30 3.05 11.27
N SER A 63 12.61 3.41 12.35
CA SER A 63 12.98 4.58 13.16
C SER A 63 12.24 4.54 14.49
N ASN A 64 12.97 4.12 15.52
CA ASN A 64 12.97 4.65 16.89
C ASN A 64 13.41 3.53 17.84
N ASP A 65 14.70 3.51 18.14
CA ASP A 65 15.15 2.94 19.40
C ASP A 65 15.98 4.01 20.11
N ASN A 66 15.30 4.79 20.95
CA ASN A 66 15.90 5.68 21.94
C ASN A 66 15.82 4.98 23.31
N ASP A 67 16.21 3.71 23.38
CA ASP A 67 16.35 3.03 24.66
C ASP A 67 17.75 3.30 25.23
N ASN A 68 17.79 4.34 26.06
CA ASN A 68 18.80 4.51 27.08
C ASN A 68 18.80 3.29 28.02
N THR A 69 19.57 2.25 27.70
CA THR A 69 20.04 1.29 28.69
C THR A 69 21.52 1.05 28.49
N GLY A 70 22.29 1.58 29.43
CA GLY A 70 23.74 1.40 29.45
C GLY A 70 24.11 -0.07 29.59
N SER A 71 24.96 -0.53 28.69
CA SER A 71 25.97 -1.52 29.03
C SER A 71 27.27 -1.13 28.32
N THR A 72 28.30 -1.01 29.14
CA THR A 72 29.68 -0.66 28.82
C THR A 72 30.38 -1.74 27.99
N LEU A 73 31.41 -1.29 27.25
CA LEU A 73 32.59 -2.00 26.69
C LEU A 73 32.56 -2.45 25.22
N PRO A 74 33.70 -2.39 24.51
CA PRO A 74 34.55 -1.24 24.24
C PRO A 74 34.62 -0.93 22.73
N SER A 75 34.86 0.33 22.40
CA SER A 75 35.14 0.80 21.05
C SER A 75 36.36 0.10 20.46
N SER A 76 36.13 -0.74 19.45
CA SER A 76 37.10 -0.97 18.37
C SER A 76 36.73 -0.03 17.23
N SER A 77 36.95 1.26 17.48
CA SER A 77 37.28 2.19 16.42
C SER A 77 38.57 1.69 15.78
N ASP A 78 38.47 1.30 14.51
CA ASP A 78 39.47 1.50 13.45
C ASP A 78 39.35 0.36 12.44
N VAL A 79 38.76 0.66 11.27
CA VAL A 79 39.21 0.29 9.90
C VAL A 79 38.13 0.60 8.84
N PHE A 80 36.85 0.79 9.18
CA PHE A 80 35.86 1.39 8.25
C PHE A 80 34.99 2.45 8.94
N GLY A 81 35.54 3.66 9.01
CA GLY A 81 34.85 4.84 9.50
C GLY A 81 33.87 5.39 8.47
N ASN A 82 32.60 5.01 8.61
CA ASN A 82 31.41 5.84 8.45
C ASN A 82 30.21 4.90 8.53
N GLY A 83 29.59 4.81 9.72
CA GLY A 83 28.18 4.48 9.77
C GLY A 83 27.48 5.55 8.94
N THR A 84 26.88 5.15 7.82
CA THR A 84 26.24 6.05 6.87
C THR A 84 25.15 6.80 7.61
N SER A 85 25.46 8.01 8.07
CA SER A 85 24.44 8.94 8.53
C SER A 85 23.46 9.11 7.39
N SER A 86 22.15 9.05 7.67
CA SER A 86 21.09 9.14 6.66
C SER A 86 21.17 10.38 5.75
N ASN A 87 22.05 11.33 6.10
CA ASN A 87 22.36 12.56 5.36
C ASN A 87 23.33 12.37 4.18
N ASP A 88 24.02 11.23 4.07
CA ASP A 88 25.02 10.95 3.02
C ASP A 88 24.49 10.00 1.93
N LEU A 89 23.27 9.50 2.10
CA LEU A 89 22.60 8.70 1.08
C LEU A 89 22.07 9.61 -0.02
N LEU A 90 22.22 9.16 -1.27
CA LEU A 90 21.60 9.77 -2.44
C LEU A 90 20.08 9.70 -2.29
N GLN A 91 19.50 10.78 -1.76
CA GLN A 91 18.08 10.96 -1.58
C GLN A 91 17.58 12.12 -2.44
N ASN A 92 16.52 11.87 -3.20
CA ASN A 92 15.80 12.92 -3.91
C ASN A 92 14.32 12.81 -3.54
N SER A 93 13.76 13.85 -2.91
CA SER A 93 12.36 13.84 -2.44
C SER A 93 11.31 13.64 -3.55
N LYS A 94 11.70 13.78 -4.82
CA LYS A 94 10.85 13.54 -5.99
C LYS A 94 11.04 12.14 -6.59
N VAL A 95 11.99 11.36 -6.11
CA VAL A 95 12.21 9.96 -6.52
C VAL A 95 11.83 9.06 -5.36
N LEU A 96 10.84 8.21 -5.55
CA LEU A 96 10.44 7.22 -4.54
C LEU A 96 11.14 5.90 -4.86
N ASN A 97 11.96 5.41 -3.92
CA ASN A 97 12.63 4.11 -4.03
C ASN A 97 11.89 3.08 -3.17
N VAL A 98 11.32 2.07 -3.82
CA VAL A 98 10.62 0.95 -3.18
C VAL A 98 11.41 -0.33 -3.45
N MET A 99 11.83 -1.01 -2.38
CA MET A 99 12.50 -2.31 -2.50
C MET A 99 11.48 -3.45 -2.55
N LEU A 100 11.58 -4.32 -3.54
CA LEU A 100 10.73 -5.49 -3.71
C LEU A 100 11.56 -6.74 -3.42
N PHE A 101 11.14 -7.50 -2.40
CA PHE A 101 11.74 -8.76 -2.02
C PHE A 101 10.82 -9.91 -2.41
N GLY A 102 11.34 -10.89 -3.13
CA GLY A 102 10.72 -12.21 -3.26
C GLY A 102 11.19 -13.09 -2.12
N GLU A 103 10.27 -13.57 -1.29
CA GLU A 103 10.58 -14.45 -0.16
C GLU A 103 10.15 -15.90 -0.46
N ASP A 104 11.06 -16.84 -0.21
CA ASP A 104 10.75 -18.25 -0.05
C ASP A 104 10.92 -18.59 1.44
N ASN A 105 9.81 -18.86 2.11
CA ASN A 105 9.79 -19.27 3.52
C ASN A 105 9.00 -20.57 3.71
N ASN A 106 9.30 -21.57 2.90
CA ASN A 106 8.68 -22.88 2.98
C ASN A 106 9.07 -23.70 4.24
N HIS A 107 10.06 -23.25 5.02
CA HIS A 107 10.68 -24.02 6.10
C HIS A 107 10.39 -23.48 7.51
N GLY A 108 9.59 -22.42 7.63
CA GLY A 108 9.25 -21.80 8.92
C GLY A 108 10.44 -21.06 9.56
N ASP A 109 11.40 -20.63 8.74
CA ASP A 109 12.52 -19.82 9.18
C ASP A 109 12.01 -18.44 9.62
N LYS A 110 12.69 -17.83 10.60
CA LYS A 110 12.27 -16.54 11.19
C LYS A 110 12.12 -15.43 10.15
N TYR A 111 12.94 -15.46 9.10
CA TYR A 111 12.94 -14.46 8.03
C TYR A 111 12.89 -15.08 6.62
N GLY A 112 12.88 -16.40 6.46
CA GLY A 112 12.95 -17.04 5.14
C GLY A 112 14.24 -16.73 4.37
N ARG A 113 14.21 -17.00 3.06
CA ARG A 113 15.30 -16.68 2.12
C ARG A 113 14.78 -15.73 1.04
N THR A 114 15.62 -14.81 0.58
CA THR A 114 15.31 -13.99 -0.59
C THR A 114 16.23 -14.34 -1.75
N ASP A 115 15.62 -14.69 -2.88
CA ASP A 115 16.32 -14.92 -4.14
C ASP A 115 16.11 -13.77 -5.14
N THR A 116 15.10 -12.93 -4.92
CA THR A 116 14.74 -11.81 -5.79
C THR A 116 14.77 -10.50 -5.02
N MET A 117 15.63 -9.58 -5.46
CA MET A 117 15.81 -8.26 -4.89
C MET A 117 15.75 -7.22 -6.01
N ILE A 118 14.64 -6.51 -6.12
CA ILE A 118 14.42 -5.52 -7.18
C ILE A 118 14.03 -4.18 -6.56
N MET A 119 14.78 -3.12 -6.86
CA MET A 119 14.40 -1.77 -6.50
C MET A 119 13.58 -1.13 -7.63
N LEU A 120 12.39 -0.66 -7.28
CA LEU A 120 11.53 0.18 -8.09
C LEU A 120 11.78 1.65 -7.74
N SER A 121 12.30 2.42 -8.68
CA SER A 121 12.45 3.87 -8.56
C SER A 121 11.42 4.57 -9.42
N ILE A 122 10.51 5.31 -8.77
CA ILE A 122 9.53 6.16 -9.43
C ILE A 122 10.10 7.58 -9.49
N ASP A 123 10.63 7.95 -10.65
CA ASP A 123 11.29 9.22 -10.91
C ASP A 123 10.29 10.26 -11.42
N ASN A 124 9.73 11.06 -10.51
CA ASN A 124 8.75 12.09 -10.86
C ASN A 124 9.37 13.32 -11.54
N ILE A 125 10.70 13.45 -11.55
CA ILE A 125 11.43 14.52 -12.23
C ILE A 125 11.44 14.24 -13.72
N HIS A 126 11.88 13.04 -14.10
CA HIS A 126 12.02 12.64 -15.49
C HIS A 126 10.80 11.88 -16.04
N LYS A 127 9.78 11.64 -15.20
CA LYS A 127 8.57 10.86 -15.51
C LYS A 127 8.89 9.45 -16.00
N LYS A 128 9.80 8.77 -15.28
CA LYS A 128 10.26 7.42 -15.61
C LYS A 128 10.10 6.48 -14.44
N ILE A 129 9.83 5.22 -14.76
CA ILE A 129 9.92 4.11 -13.81
C ILE A 129 11.20 3.35 -14.14
N LYS A 130 12.03 3.09 -13.13
CA LYS A 130 13.27 2.31 -13.28
C LYS A 130 13.20 1.10 -12.34
N LEU A 131 13.59 -0.05 -12.86
CA LEU A 131 13.72 -1.28 -12.09
C LEU A 131 15.19 -1.68 -12.08
N THR A 132 15.76 -1.83 -10.89
CA THR A 132 17.16 -2.23 -10.69
C THR A 132 17.19 -3.54 -9.93
N SER A 133 17.68 -4.60 -10.57
CA SER A 133 17.82 -5.91 -9.92
C SER A 133 19.19 -6.02 -9.25
N PHE A 134 19.20 -6.46 -7.99
CA PHE A 134 20.42 -6.82 -7.27
C PHE A 134 20.62 -8.32 -7.34
N GLN A 135 21.77 -8.76 -7.85
CA GLN A 135 22.07 -10.18 -7.96
C GLN A 135 22.27 -10.78 -6.56
N ARG A 136 21.64 -11.94 -6.31
CA ARG A 136 21.63 -12.63 -5.01
C ARG A 136 23.01 -12.85 -4.39
N ASP A 137 23.99 -13.14 -5.24
CA ASP A 137 25.35 -13.51 -4.84
C ASP A 137 26.34 -12.33 -4.88
N THR A 138 25.83 -11.09 -4.97
CA THR A 138 26.69 -9.89 -4.92
C THR A 138 27.42 -9.85 -3.58
N TYR A 139 28.76 -9.77 -3.61
CA TYR A 139 29.58 -9.70 -2.40
C TYR A 139 29.60 -8.28 -1.84
N VAL A 140 29.07 -8.09 -0.63
CA VAL A 140 28.81 -6.78 -0.03
C VAL A 140 29.11 -6.80 1.47
N TYR A 141 29.31 -5.62 2.05
CA TYR A 141 29.42 -5.47 3.50
C TYR A 141 28.02 -5.47 4.14
N ILE A 142 27.76 -6.43 5.02
CA ILE A 142 26.53 -6.52 5.82
C ILE A 142 26.79 -5.88 7.19
N PRO A 143 26.09 -4.78 7.55
CA PRO A 143 26.26 -4.15 8.85
C PRO A 143 26.15 -5.14 10.01
N GLY A 144 27.16 -5.15 10.89
CA GLY A 144 27.23 -6.03 12.05
C GLY A 144 27.58 -7.50 11.77
N ASN A 145 27.74 -7.90 10.50
CA ASN A 145 27.99 -9.30 10.11
C ASN A 145 29.24 -9.47 9.22
N GLY A 146 29.86 -8.39 8.75
CA GLY A 146 31.04 -8.46 7.88
C GLY A 146 30.67 -8.60 6.41
N TYR A 147 31.59 -9.10 5.59
CA TYR A 147 31.34 -9.26 4.15
C TYR A 147 30.75 -10.64 3.84
N ASP A 148 29.68 -10.68 3.07
CA ASP A 148 29.05 -11.90 2.57
C ASP A 148 28.22 -11.59 1.30
N LYS A 149 27.55 -12.59 0.75
CA LYS A 149 26.54 -12.43 -0.30
C LYS A 149 25.38 -11.58 0.20
N ILE A 150 24.88 -10.69 -0.64
CA ILE A 150 23.81 -9.76 -0.29
C ILE A 150 22.53 -10.46 0.16
N ASN A 151 22.23 -11.67 -0.31
CA ASN A 151 21.05 -12.40 0.16
C ASN A 151 21.17 -12.90 1.61
N ALA A 152 22.39 -13.06 2.13
CA ALA A 152 22.62 -13.48 3.50
C ALA A 152 22.08 -12.42 4.49
N SER A 153 22.06 -11.13 4.11
CA SER A 153 21.47 -10.09 4.95
C SER A 153 19.99 -10.33 5.24
N TYR A 154 19.26 -10.96 4.31
CA TYR A 154 17.85 -11.27 4.50
C TYR A 154 17.67 -12.46 5.44
N THR A 155 18.47 -13.51 5.28
CA THR A 155 18.41 -14.66 6.21
C THR A 155 18.83 -14.27 7.63
N LEU A 156 19.75 -13.32 7.78
CA LEU A 156 20.26 -12.86 9.07
C LEU A 156 19.33 -11.88 9.79
N GLY A 157 18.69 -10.96 9.05
CA GLY A 157 17.91 -9.86 9.65
C GLY A 157 16.72 -9.37 8.82
N GLY A 158 16.25 -10.20 7.89
CA GLY A 158 15.09 -9.94 7.04
C GLY A 158 15.26 -8.74 6.10
N ALA A 159 14.13 -8.19 5.67
CA ALA A 159 14.08 -7.01 4.81
C ALA A 159 14.82 -5.81 5.42
N LYS A 160 14.75 -5.63 6.75
CA LYS A 160 15.39 -4.51 7.47
C LYS A 160 16.90 -4.50 7.30
N LEU A 161 17.58 -5.61 7.60
CA LEU A 161 19.04 -5.69 7.45
C LEU A 161 19.46 -5.64 5.97
N SER A 162 18.64 -6.17 5.08
CA SER A 162 18.89 -6.12 3.64
C SER A 162 18.83 -4.71 3.08
N ILE A 163 17.88 -3.90 3.53
CA ILE A 163 17.81 -2.48 3.19
C ILE A 163 19.08 -1.78 3.68
N GLN A 164 19.45 -1.94 4.95
CA GLN A 164 20.67 -1.31 5.49
C GLN A 164 21.94 -1.73 4.73
N THR A 165 22.01 -2.99 4.31
CA THR A 165 23.10 -3.50 3.47
C THR A 165 23.13 -2.78 2.12
N ILE A 166 21.98 -2.64 1.44
CA ILE A 166 21.91 -1.90 0.17
C ILE A 166 22.30 -0.43 0.37
N GLU A 167 21.75 0.23 1.39
CA GLU A 167 22.05 1.64 1.66
C GLU A 167 23.54 1.86 1.96
N ALA A 168 24.16 0.98 2.74
CA ALA A 168 25.58 1.08 3.10
C ALA A 168 26.55 0.84 1.93
N ASN A 169 26.22 -0.07 1.00
CA ASN A 169 27.11 -0.43 -0.10
C ASN A 169 26.92 0.42 -1.36
N PHE A 170 25.68 0.85 -1.62
CA PHE A 170 25.34 1.59 -2.84
C PHE A 170 25.08 3.07 -2.60
N GLY A 171 25.02 3.51 -1.33
CA GLY A 171 24.83 4.91 -0.98
C GLY A 171 23.49 5.48 -1.44
N ILE A 172 22.49 4.63 -1.65
CA ILE A 172 21.14 5.02 -2.07
C ILE A 172 20.18 4.87 -0.91
N LYS A 173 19.21 5.79 -0.76
CA LYS A 173 18.19 5.65 0.27
C LYS A 173 17.01 4.83 -0.25
N ILE A 174 16.53 3.89 0.57
CA ILE A 174 15.31 3.15 0.33
C ILE A 174 14.19 3.74 1.18
N ASP A 175 13.09 4.16 0.55
CA ASP A 175 11.99 4.81 1.26
C ASP A 175 10.99 3.79 1.79
N ARG A 176 10.71 2.73 1.03
CA ARG A 176 9.71 1.71 1.33
C ARG A 176 10.18 0.35 0.88
N TYR A 177 9.55 -0.69 1.39
CA TYR A 177 9.73 -2.04 0.87
C TYR A 177 8.41 -2.81 0.85
N ALA A 178 8.36 -3.82 -0.01
CA ALA A 178 7.31 -4.82 -0.06
C ALA A 178 7.97 -6.20 -0.15
N VAL A 179 7.41 -7.15 0.57
CA VAL A 179 7.81 -8.55 0.55
C VAL A 179 6.67 -9.35 -0.07
N VAL A 180 6.98 -10.17 -1.06
CA VAL A 180 6.02 -11.00 -1.77
C VAL A 180 6.50 -12.45 -1.66
N ASP A 181 5.69 -13.28 -1.01
CA ASP A 181 5.90 -14.72 -1.01
C ASP A 181 5.43 -15.36 -2.32
N PHE A 182 5.91 -16.58 -2.60
CA PHE A 182 5.62 -17.28 -3.84
C PHE A 182 4.13 -17.59 -4.04
N GLU A 183 3.41 -17.94 -2.98
CA GLU A 183 1.97 -18.22 -3.08
C GLU A 183 1.14 -16.97 -3.41
N SER A 184 1.50 -15.85 -2.80
CA SER A 184 0.90 -14.54 -3.03
C SER A 184 1.20 -14.06 -4.44
N PHE A 185 2.40 -14.31 -4.95
CA PHE A 185 2.74 -14.03 -6.34
C PHE A 185 1.81 -14.76 -7.31
N ILE A 186 1.60 -16.08 -7.13
CA ILE A 186 0.68 -16.87 -7.97
C ILE A 186 -0.73 -16.27 -7.94
N LYS A 187 -1.27 -15.99 -6.74
CA LYS A 187 -2.62 -15.41 -6.57
C LYS A 187 -2.76 -14.06 -7.28
N ILE A 188 -1.72 -13.23 -7.25
CA ILE A 188 -1.72 -11.93 -7.95
C ILE A 188 -1.81 -12.14 -9.46
N ILE A 189 -0.99 -13.04 -10.02
CA ILE A 189 -0.99 -13.33 -11.46
C ILE A 189 -2.34 -13.89 -11.91
N ASP A 190 -2.89 -14.84 -11.16
CA ASP A 190 -4.20 -15.44 -11.47
C ASP A 190 -5.33 -14.41 -11.43
N THR A 191 -5.29 -13.49 -10.46
CA THR A 191 -6.28 -12.40 -10.33
C THR A 191 -6.21 -11.42 -11.51
N LEU A 192 -5.02 -11.23 -12.08
CA LEU A 192 -4.83 -10.39 -13.28
C LEU A 192 -5.22 -11.10 -14.58
N GLY A 193 -5.57 -12.40 -14.52
CA GLY A 193 -5.94 -13.19 -15.69
C GLY A 193 -4.75 -13.82 -16.42
N GLY A 194 -3.60 -13.96 -15.74
CA GLY A 194 -2.35 -14.46 -16.33
C GLY A 194 -1.52 -13.35 -16.98
N ILE A 195 -0.33 -13.73 -17.45
CA ILE A 195 0.58 -12.85 -18.22
C ILE A 195 1.06 -13.57 -19.48
N ASP A 196 1.13 -12.84 -20.59
CA ASP A 196 1.75 -13.34 -21.81
C ASP A 196 3.27 -13.20 -21.70
N MET A 197 4.00 -14.30 -21.87
CA MET A 197 5.46 -14.31 -21.88
C MET A 197 5.99 -15.09 -23.08
N GLU A 198 7.01 -14.54 -23.73
CA GLU A 198 7.78 -15.25 -24.74
C GLU A 198 8.76 -16.19 -24.04
N VAL A 199 8.66 -17.49 -24.33
CA VAL A 199 9.56 -18.51 -23.80
C VAL A 199 10.60 -18.84 -24.86
N THR A 200 11.85 -18.48 -24.61
CA THR A 200 12.98 -18.93 -25.44
C THR A 200 13.29 -20.38 -25.12
N GLN A 201 13.50 -21.19 -26.16
CA GLN A 201 13.80 -22.62 -26.04
C GLN A 201 15.22 -22.83 -25.50
N ASP A 202 15.37 -23.80 -24.57
CA ASP A 202 16.64 -24.16 -23.91
C ASP A 202 17.76 -24.58 -24.88
#